data_AF-A0AAV1ZP86-F1
#
_entry.id   AF-A0AAV1ZP86-F1
#
_cell.length_a   1.000
_cell.length_b   1.000
_cell.length_c   1.000
_cell.angle_alpha   90.00
_cell.angle_beta   90.00
_cell.angle_gamma   90.00
#
_symmetry.space_group_name_H-M   'P 1'
#
loop_
_entity.id
_entity.type
_entity.pdbx_description
1 polymer ?
#
loop_
_entity_poly.entity_id
_entity_poly.type
_entity_poly.pdbx_seq_one_letter_code
_entity_poly.pdbx_strand_id
1 'polypeptide(L)'
;MALLYRFTRAKDRAGTGIFTFIVTRSVTRDFYRDATTKEFTFGYHRWVVSFNRSDSKMLGVHLILRNASAGTRCYVDYTFSLLNREHFSKNEIYFEKGI
;
A
#
# COMPACT_ATOMS: atom_id res chain seq x y z
N MET A 1 13.50 -2.13 -1.22
CA MET A 1 12.85 -2.85 -0.11
C MET A 1 11.77 -1.97 0.46
N ALA A 2 10.60 -2.55 0.75
CA ALA A 2 9.49 -1.89 1.43
C ALA A 2 9.20 -2.64 2.74
N LEU A 3 9.45 -1.99 3.87
CA LEU A 3 9.40 -2.62 5.20
C LEU A 3 8.22 -2.07 5.99
N LEU A 4 7.39 -2.95 6.53
CA LEU A 4 6.34 -2.55 7.46
C LEU A 4 7.00 -2.03 8.74
N TYR A 5 6.83 -0.74 9.01
CA TYR A 5 7.39 -0.07 10.17
C TYR A 5 6.40 -0.01 11.32
N ARG A 6 5.12 0.25 11.01
CA ARG A 6 4.08 0.43 12.02
C ARG A 6 2.73 -0.03 11.51
N PHE A 7 1.95 -0.63 12.40
CA PHE A 7 0.52 -0.84 12.24
C PHE A 7 -0.22 -0.11 13.36
N THR A 8 -1.31 0.58 13.05
CA THR A 8 -2.18 1.24 14.02
C THR A 8 -3.63 1.04 13.60
N ARG A 9 -4.50 0.68 14.55
CA ARG A 9 -5.94 0.68 14.31
C ARG A 9 -6.50 2.07 14.63
N ALA A 10 -7.20 2.67 13.68
CA ALA A 10 -7.97 3.86 13.93
C ALA A 10 -9.12 3.52 14.89
N LYS A 11 -9.48 4.46 15.76
CA LYS A 11 -10.65 4.34 16.63
C LYS A 11 -11.90 4.87 15.93
N ASP A 12 -12.13 4.42 14.71
CA ASP A 12 -13.30 4.76 13.91
C ASP A 12 -14.30 3.60 13.87
N ARG A 13 -15.50 3.86 13.33
CA ARG A 13 -16.55 2.83 13.23
C ARG A 13 -16.24 1.78 12.17
N ALA A 14 -15.45 2.12 11.16
CA ALA A 14 -15.05 1.21 10.08
C ALA A 14 -13.96 0.22 10.51
N GLY A 15 -13.28 0.46 11.64
CA GLY A 15 -12.19 -0.38 12.11
C GLY A 15 -10.93 -0.25 11.26
N THR A 16 -10.66 0.94 10.74
CA THR A 16 -9.60 1.19 9.74
C THR A 16 -8.22 0.78 10.24
N GLY A 17 -7.50 0.01 9.42
CA GLY A 17 -6.11 -0.36 9.65
C GLY A 17 -5.16 0.58 8.93
N ILE A 18 -4.27 1.25 9.68
CA ILE A 18 -3.23 2.12 9.12
C ILE A 18 -1.90 1.38 9.15
N PHE A 19 -1.33 1.12 7.98
CA PHE A 19 -0.04 0.46 7.79
C PHE A 19 0.98 1.46 7.24
N THR A 20 2.08 1.67 7.97
CA THR A 20 3.16 2.56 7.57
C THR A 20 4.34 1.75 7.08
N PHE A 21 4.75 1.98 5.83
CA PHE A 21 5.90 1.31 5.23
C PHE A 21 7.05 2.30 5.04
N ILE A 22 8.26 1.89 5.41
CA ILE A 22 9.49 2.60 5.03
C ILE A 22 9.99 1.97 3.74
N VAL A 23 10.14 2.81 2.72
CA VAL A 23 10.55 2.39 1.38
C VAL A 23 11.94 2.94 1.06
N THR A 24 12.84 2.08 0.60
CA THR A 24 14.21 2.50 0.23
C THR A 24 14.22 3.30 -1.07
N ARG A 25 15.25 4.15 -1.26
CA ARG A 25 15.44 4.94 -2.48
C ARG A 25 15.45 4.10 -3.76
N SER A 26 15.91 2.84 -3.69
CA SER A 26 15.85 1.94 -4.85
C SER A 26 14.42 1.73 -5.36
N VAL A 27 13.41 1.60 -4.49
CA VAL A 27 12.03 1.43 -4.95
C VAL A 27 11.49 2.71 -5.58
N THR A 28 11.88 3.87 -5.06
CA THR A 28 11.35 5.16 -5.53
C THR A 28 12.15 5.78 -6.66
N ARG A 29 13.39 5.35 -6.93
CA ARG A 29 14.30 5.98 -7.91
C ARG A 29 14.93 5.02 -8.92
N ASP A 30 14.95 3.71 -8.65
CA ASP A 30 15.42 2.72 -9.63
C ASP A 30 14.28 2.36 -10.56
N PHE A 31 14.48 2.57 -11.86
CA PHE A 31 13.44 2.38 -12.87
C PHE A 31 13.25 0.92 -13.26
N TYR A 32 14.19 0.04 -12.92
CA TYR A 32 14.18 -1.37 -13.32
C TYR A 32 13.82 -2.32 -12.17
N ARG A 33 13.45 -1.78 -11.00
CA ARG A 33 13.18 -2.57 -9.82
C ARG A 33 11.77 -2.39 -9.30
N ASP A 34 11.01 -3.46 -9.45
CA ASP A 34 9.80 -3.66 -8.68
C ASP A 34 10.14 -4.03 -7.24
N ALA A 35 9.22 -3.74 -6.33
CA ALA A 35 9.32 -4.16 -4.94
C ALA A 35 7.96 -4.56 -4.40
N THR A 36 7.96 -5.58 -3.54
CA THR A 36 6.76 -6.00 -2.83
C THR A 36 7.08 -6.07 -1.34
N THR A 37 6.13 -5.69 -0.51
CA THR A 37 6.25 -5.84 0.96
C THR A 37 6.21 -7.31 1.35
N LYS A 38 6.61 -7.63 2.58
CA LYS A 38 6.19 -8.88 3.21
C LYS A 38 4.66 -8.90 3.33
N GLU A 39 4.08 -10.11 3.34
CA GLU A 39 2.65 -10.30 3.57
C GLU A 39 2.26 -9.76 4.96
N PHE A 40 1.13 -9.06 5.03
CA PHE A 40 0.51 -8.62 6.27
C PHE A 40 -0.96 -9.03 6.31
N THR A 41 -1.51 -9.19 7.51
CA THR A 41 -2.88 -9.68 7.69
C THR A 41 -3.80 -8.57 8.15
N PHE A 42 -4.95 -8.45 7.50
CA PHE A 42 -6.03 -7.54 7.91
C PHE A 42 -7.38 -8.07 7.43
N GLY A 43 -8.40 -8.00 8.29
CA GLY A 43 -9.74 -8.50 7.96
C GLY A 43 -9.77 -9.98 7.57
N TYR A 44 -8.97 -10.84 8.22
CA TYR A 44 -8.79 -12.27 7.90
C TYR A 44 -8.17 -12.57 6.51
N HIS A 45 -7.72 -11.54 5.80
CA HIS A 45 -7.08 -11.65 4.50
C HIS A 45 -5.58 -11.35 4.58
N ARG A 46 -4.81 -11.94 3.66
CA ARG A 46 -3.38 -11.70 3.48
C ARG A 46 -3.18 -10.71 2.34
N TRP A 47 -2.47 -9.65 2.62
CA TRP A 47 -2.26 -8.53 1.72
C TRP A 47 -0.78 -8.29 1.49
N VAL A 48 -0.45 -7.73 0.32
CA VAL A 48 0.86 -7.13 0.05
C VAL A 48 0.66 -5.77 -0.62
N VAL A 49 1.61 -4.87 -0.40
CA VAL A 49 1.74 -3.66 -1.22
C VAL A 49 2.82 -3.91 -2.25
N SER A 50 2.47 -3.75 -3.53
CA SER A 50 3.39 -3.85 -4.65
C SER A 50 3.69 -2.48 -5.22
N PHE A 51 4.96 -2.26 -5.55
CA PHE A 51 5.49 -1.08 -6.19
C PHE A 51 6.04 -1.52 -7.54
N ASN A 52 5.47 -1.02 -8.63
CA ASN A 52 5.85 -1.36 -9.98
C ASN A 52 6.04 -0.09 -10.81
N ARG A 53 7.02 -0.11 -11.70
CA ARG A 53 7.18 0.96 -12.71
C ARG A 53 6.61 0.46 -14.02
N SER A 54 5.62 1.18 -14.56
CA SER A 54 5.27 1.02 -15.96
C SER A 54 6.18 1.88 -16.84
N ASP A 55 6.17 1.64 -18.15
CA ASP A 55 6.94 2.41 -19.15
C ASP A 55 6.73 3.94 -19.07
N SER A 56 5.67 4.38 -18.38
CA SER A 56 5.25 5.78 -18.23
C SER A 56 6.09 6.64 -17.26
N LYS A 57 7.24 6.17 -16.77
CA LYS A 57 8.06 6.81 -15.71
C LYS A 57 7.36 7.01 -14.36
N MET A 58 6.10 6.61 -14.21
CA MET A 58 5.36 6.70 -12.95
C MET A 58 5.60 5.46 -12.07
N LEU A 59 5.59 5.66 -10.75
CA LEU A 59 5.61 4.57 -9.78
C LEU A 59 4.17 4.18 -9.44
N GLY A 60 3.74 3.02 -9.89
CA GLY A 60 2.50 2.39 -9.48
C GLY A 60 2.62 1.81 -8.07
N VAL A 61 1.55 1.94 -7.28
CA VAL A 61 1.43 1.35 -5.95
C VAL A 61 0.09 0.62 -5.89
N HIS A 62 0.12 -0.68 -5.62
CA HIS A 62 -1.04 -1.55 -5.64
C HIS A 62 -1.20 -2.33 -4.34
N LEU A 63 -2.44 -2.42 -3.85
CA LEU A 63 -2.81 -3.32 -2.76
C LEU A 63 -3.30 -4.64 -3.37
N ILE A 64 -2.66 -5.76 -3.03
CA ILE A 64 -2.93 -7.06 -3.64
C ILE A 64 -3.38 -8.06 -2.57
N LEU A 65 -4.51 -8.71 -2.80
CA LEU A 65 -5.02 -9.83 -2.01
C LEU A 65 -4.32 -11.13 -2.42
N ARG A 66 -3.73 -11.85 -1.46
CA ARG A 66 -2.90 -13.05 -1.71
C ARG A 66 -3.61 -14.38 -1.49
N ASN A 67 -4.67 -14.39 -0.69
CA ASN A 67 -5.37 -15.61 -0.29
C ASN A 67 -6.85 -15.64 -0.72
N ALA A 68 -7.17 -15.05 -1.88
CA ALA A 68 -8.50 -15.18 -2.46
C ALA A 68 -8.77 -16.63 -2.88
N SER A 69 -9.90 -17.19 -2.44
CA SER A 69 -10.43 -18.46 -2.96
C SER A 69 -11.24 -18.22 -4.25
N ALA A 70 -11.34 -19.25 -5.09
CA ALA A 70 -12.16 -19.20 -6.29
C ALA A 70 -13.61 -18.83 -5.96
N GLY A 71 -14.20 -17.95 -6.77
CA GLY A 71 -15.57 -17.44 -6.55
C GLY A 71 -15.70 -16.32 -5.52
N THR A 72 -14.61 -15.92 -4.84
CA THR A 72 -14.64 -14.82 -3.87
C THR A 72 -14.39 -13.48 -4.53
N ARG A 73 -15.20 -12.47 -4.16
CA ARG A 73 -14.92 -11.06 -4.42
C ARG A 73 -14.66 -10.36 -3.09
N CYS A 74 -13.63 -9.53 -3.05
CA CYS A 74 -13.27 -8.73 -1.89
C CYS A 74 -13.36 -7.26 -2.29
N TYR A 75 -14.18 -6.51 -1.56
CA TYR A 75 -14.32 -5.07 -1.73
C TYR A 75 -13.66 -4.39 -0.53
N VAL A 76 -12.74 -3.48 -0.81
CA VAL A 76 -12.01 -2.75 0.22
C VAL A 76 -11.83 -1.31 -0.23
N ASP A 77 -12.21 -0.39 0.65
CA ASP A 77 -11.86 1.02 0.52
C ASP A 77 -10.48 1.22 1.11
N TYR A 78 -9.57 1.87 0.37
CA TYR A 78 -8.23 2.13 0.87
C TYR A 78 -7.68 3.46 0.36
N THR A 79 -6.72 3.98 1.12
CA THR A 79 -6.00 5.20 0.81
C THR A 79 -4.51 4.92 0.86
N PHE A 80 -3.79 5.28 -0.20
CA PHE A 80 -2.34 5.41 -0.16
C PHE A 80 -1.98 6.86 0.14
N SER A 81 -1.17 7.07 1.18
CA SER A 81 -0.58 8.37 1.49
C SER A 81 0.94 8.29 1.36
N LEU A 82 1.50 9.07 0.44
CA LEU A 82 2.95 9.25 0.33
C LEU A 82 3.36 10.40 1.23
N LEU A 83 4.10 10.07 2.29
CA LEU A 83 4.53 11.05 3.28
C LEU A 83 5.83 11.73 2.83
N ASN A 84 5.76 13.06 2.69
CA ASN A 84 6.92 13.88 2.42
C ASN A 84 7.74 14.06 3.70
N ARG A 85 9.07 13.88 3.60
CA ARG A 85 9.99 13.95 4.75
C ARG A 85 10.33 15.37 5.18
N GLU A 86 10.13 16.35 4.30
CA GLU A 86 10.44 17.76 4.57
C GLU A 86 9.26 18.46 5.23
N HIS A 87 8.05 18.30 4.67
CA HIS A 87 6.88 19.01 5.14
C HIS A 87 5.57 18.29 4.80
N PHE A 88 4.67 18.17 5.77
CA PHE A 88 3.41 17.41 5.65
C PHE A 88 2.44 17.97 4.58
N SER A 89 2.52 19.26 4.26
CA SER A 89 1.68 19.88 3.23
C SER A 89 1.98 19.36 1.81
N LYS A 90 3.14 18.73 1.62
CA LYS A 90 3.56 18.10 0.36
C LYS A 90 3.21 16.60 0.32
N ASN A 91 2.43 16.10 1.27
CA ASN A 91 1.98 14.71 1.24
C ASN A 91 1.02 14.52 0.07
N GLU A 92 1.16 13.40 -0.64
CA GLU A 92 0.25 13.02 -1.71
C GLU A 92 -0.70 11.94 -1.20
N ILE A 93 -1.97 12.02 -1.59
CA ILE A 93 -3.03 11.13 -1.12
C ILE A 93 -3.80 10.60 -2.33
N TYR A 94 -3.92 9.29 -2.41
CA TYR A 94 -4.61 8.57 -3.47
C TYR A 94 -5.66 7.68 -2.83
N PHE A 95 -6.90 7.81 -3.29
CA PHE A 95 -8.05 7.15 -2.71
C PHE A 95 -8.67 6.19 -3.71
N GLU A 96 -8.92 4.96 -3.28
CA GLU A 96 -9.60 3.93 -4.05
C GLU A 96 -10.82 3.42 -3.28
N LYS A 97 -11.96 3.34 -3.96
CA LYS A 97 -13.19 2.75 -3.43
C LYS A 97 -13.38 1.36 -3.99
N GLY A 98 -13.69 0.40 -3.14
CA GLY A 98 -14.19 -0.89 -3.59
C GLY A 98 -15.58 -0.71 -4.19
N ILE A 99 -15.70 -0.73 -5.51
CA ILE A 99 -17.00 -0.80 -6.23
C ILE A 99 -17.47 -2.25 -6.24
#